data_AF-A0ABD3RRP8-F1
#
_entry.id   AF-A0ABD3RRP8-F1
#
_cell.length_a   1.000
_cell.length_b   1.000
_cell.length_c   1.000
_cell.angle_alpha   90.00
_cell.angle_beta   90.00
_cell.angle_gamma   90.00
#
_symmetry.space_group_name_H-M   'P 1'
#
loop_
_entity.id
_entity.type
_entity.pdbx_description
1 polymer ?
#
loop_
_entity_poly.entity_id
_entity_poly.type
_entity_poly.pdbx_seq_one_letter_code
_entity_poly.pdbx_strand_id
1 'polypeptide(L)'
;MDDPSGRAGIKFRDVCYALVSICLGIWAFVKVNSISGPAFEPILAACTNPEISSGDFARKTGYHEYEPLLGLGVFNFLVCLITQFLLELRTTYPSGFLTWGGVIVVSLPLVLSQTLSAGRRGARGPVRYPTAIGLLAQLLGISVIFPLISNPSQIYSLGGPGVPVTNVRVWVGLIMAFPGVILSYLVFHAAPTDSYAWTASAGFLGGPLLAMMGLALWTDKSITMEASAENITRSSGCIQRAYSILALLSLVLWFCLVFVAHQSYGFNLNELWRDIWIEAGPSVAFMTVDTGVLYLGALLNIAYLSEWVAIKALVVTPFIGPGAACCMALIDIEKAAANALIFAGDEKKFV
;
A
#
# COMPACT_ATOMS: atom_id res chain seq x y z
N MET A 1 0.16 -5.97 43.62
CA MET A 1 -0.83 -5.22 42.82
C MET A 1 -0.01 -4.22 42.01
N ASP A 2 0.57 -4.71 40.91
CA ASP A 2 1.41 -3.92 40.00
C ASP A 2 0.54 -3.45 38.85
N ASP A 3 0.72 -2.19 38.47
CA ASP A 3 0.05 -1.58 37.33
C ASP A 3 0.29 -2.41 36.06
N PRO A 4 -0.75 -3.02 35.44
CA PRO A 4 -0.59 -3.81 34.23
C PRO A 4 -0.32 -2.94 32.99
N SER A 5 -0.21 -1.62 33.16
CA SER A 5 0.06 -0.68 32.08
C SER A 5 1.52 -0.66 31.62
N GLY A 6 2.44 -1.35 32.31
CA GLY A 6 3.81 -1.66 31.90
C GLY A 6 4.30 -0.78 30.76
N ARG A 7 4.46 0.53 31.04
CA ARG A 7 4.98 1.49 30.05
C ARG A 7 6.42 1.09 29.80
N ALA A 8 6.64 0.15 28.88
CA ALA A 8 7.92 -0.01 28.22
C ALA A 8 8.19 1.36 27.59
N GLY A 9 9.06 2.15 28.20
CA GLY A 9 9.40 3.48 27.73
C GLY A 9 9.79 3.41 26.25
N ILE A 10 9.43 4.44 25.49
CA ILE A 10 9.85 4.58 24.09
C ILE A 10 11.36 4.40 24.05
N LYS A 11 11.84 3.39 23.33
CA LYS A 11 13.27 3.11 23.23
C LYS A 11 13.88 4.06 22.21
N PHE A 12 15.16 4.38 22.38
CA PHE A 12 15.92 5.16 21.40
C PHE A 12 15.81 4.58 19.98
N ARG A 13 15.80 3.23 19.88
CA ARG A 13 15.57 2.52 18.63
C ARG A 13 14.25 2.89 17.96
N ASP A 14 13.16 2.94 18.72
CA ASP A 14 11.82 3.24 18.22
C ASP A 14 11.78 4.68 17.64
N VAL A 15 12.42 5.61 18.34
CA VAL A 15 12.58 7.00 17.88
C VAL A 15 13.36 7.07 16.57
N CYS A 16 14.50 6.36 16.48
CA CYS A 16 15.31 6.36 15.26
C CYS A 16 14.55 5.82 14.05
N TYR A 17 13.90 4.67 14.17
CA TYR A 17 13.10 4.10 13.07
C TYR A 17 11.94 5.01 12.67
N ALA A 18 11.24 5.58 13.65
CA ALA A 18 10.13 6.50 13.37
C ALA A 18 10.63 7.78 12.67
N LEU A 19 11.73 8.37 13.13
CA LEU A 19 12.32 9.56 12.50
C LEU A 19 12.78 9.28 11.07
N VAL A 20 13.50 8.18 10.84
CA VAL A 20 13.94 7.80 9.48
C VAL A 20 12.72 7.61 8.56
N SER A 21 11.67 6.96 9.06
CA SER A 21 10.43 6.76 8.31
C SER A 21 9.71 8.09 8.02
N ILE A 22 9.62 9.00 8.99
CA ILE A 22 9.04 10.33 8.81
C ILE A 22 9.84 11.14 7.79
N CYS A 23 11.16 11.15 7.89
CA CYS A 23 12.04 11.84 6.93
C CYS A 23 11.86 11.29 5.51
N LEU A 24 11.72 9.97 5.36
CA LEU A 24 11.44 9.35 4.06
C LEU A 24 10.09 9.81 3.50
N GLY A 25 9.04 9.87 4.34
CA GLY A 25 7.72 10.36 3.93
C GLY A 25 7.70 11.85 3.57
N ILE A 26 8.41 12.69 4.33
CA ILE A 26 8.57 14.12 4.01
C ILE A 26 9.34 14.30 2.70
N TRP A 27 10.43 13.56 2.52
CA TRP A 27 11.21 13.59 1.29
C TRP A 27 10.35 13.17 0.09
N ALA A 28 9.57 12.09 0.25
CA ALA A 28 8.65 11.63 -0.78
C ALA A 28 7.65 12.73 -1.13
N PHE A 29 6.98 13.35 -0.15
CA PHE A 29 6.04 14.45 -0.36
C PHE A 29 6.67 15.63 -1.12
N VAL A 30 7.88 16.06 -0.72
CA VAL A 30 8.59 17.14 -1.41
C VAL A 30 8.95 16.74 -2.84
N LYS A 31 9.47 15.52 -3.01
CA LYS A 31 9.95 15.03 -4.30
C LYS A 31 8.80 14.82 -5.28
N VAL A 32 7.72 14.17 -4.87
CA VAL A 32 6.55 13.95 -5.73
C VAL A 32 5.95 15.29 -6.14
N ASN A 33 5.73 16.24 -5.22
CA ASN A 33 5.20 17.57 -5.58
C ASN A 33 6.11 18.35 -6.52
N SER A 34 7.44 18.20 -6.42
CA SER A 34 8.37 18.85 -7.35
C SER A 34 8.30 18.33 -8.78
N ILE A 35 7.83 17.08 -8.96
CA ILE A 35 7.66 16.43 -10.27
C ILE A 35 6.22 16.65 -10.77
N SER A 36 5.27 16.34 -9.91
CA SER A 36 3.85 16.24 -10.21
C SER A 36 3.19 17.61 -10.25
N GLY A 37 3.54 18.53 -9.35
CA GLY A 37 2.90 19.84 -9.22
C GLY A 37 2.79 20.59 -10.54
N PRO A 38 3.91 20.88 -11.24
CA PRO A 38 3.88 21.59 -12.52
C PRO A 38 3.10 20.86 -13.63
N ALA A 39 3.11 19.52 -13.62
CA ALA A 39 2.44 18.71 -14.63
C ALA A 39 0.93 18.57 -14.39
N PHE A 40 0.50 18.50 -13.12
CA PHE A 40 -0.92 18.35 -12.75
C PHE A 40 -1.63 19.69 -12.55
N GLU A 41 -0.93 20.82 -12.41
CA GLU A 41 -1.57 22.13 -12.21
C GLU A 41 -2.61 22.47 -13.32
N PRO A 42 -2.34 22.26 -14.62
CA PRO A 42 -3.33 22.48 -15.67
C PRO A 42 -4.53 21.52 -15.55
N ILE A 43 -4.29 20.27 -15.19
CA ILE A 43 -5.33 19.25 -15.01
C ILE A 43 -6.18 19.60 -13.80
N LEU A 44 -5.56 20.02 -12.70
CA LEU A 44 -6.23 20.45 -11.48
C LEU A 44 -7.13 21.66 -11.75
N ALA A 45 -6.63 22.66 -12.49
CA ALA A 45 -7.41 23.81 -12.89
C ALA A 45 -8.64 23.40 -13.72
N ALA A 46 -8.50 22.45 -14.65
CA ALA A 46 -9.62 21.92 -15.41
C ALA A 46 -10.61 21.14 -14.52
N CYS A 47 -10.13 20.24 -13.67
CA CYS A 47 -10.96 19.40 -12.80
C CYS A 47 -11.71 20.16 -11.70
N THR A 48 -11.24 21.36 -11.34
CA THR A 48 -11.84 22.21 -10.30
C THR A 48 -12.64 23.39 -10.87
N ASN A 49 -12.71 23.53 -12.20
CA ASN A 49 -13.44 24.62 -12.83
C ASN A 49 -14.97 24.38 -12.72
N PRO A 50 -15.71 25.22 -11.98
CA PRO A 50 -17.15 25.05 -11.80
C PRO A 50 -17.98 25.32 -13.06
N GLU A 51 -17.40 25.96 -14.10
CA GLU A 51 -18.07 26.28 -15.36
C GLU A 51 -18.05 25.12 -16.37
N ILE A 52 -17.30 24.06 -16.07
CA ILE A 52 -17.17 22.88 -16.91
C ILE A 52 -17.97 21.75 -16.28
N SER A 53 -19.10 21.41 -16.90
CA SER A 53 -19.85 20.21 -16.54
C SER A 53 -19.09 18.97 -16.98
N SER A 54 -19.28 17.85 -16.29
CA SER A 54 -18.62 16.58 -16.63
C SER A 54 -18.91 16.12 -18.07
N GLY A 55 -20.14 16.32 -18.56
CA GLY A 55 -20.52 15.98 -19.93
C GLY A 55 -19.90 16.86 -21.02
N ASP A 56 -19.41 18.05 -20.66
CA ASP A 56 -18.70 18.95 -21.59
C ASP A 56 -17.18 18.93 -21.39
N PHE A 57 -16.68 18.16 -20.41
CA PHE A 57 -15.30 18.24 -19.95
C PHE A 57 -14.31 17.97 -21.07
N ALA A 58 -14.46 16.84 -21.77
CA ALA A 58 -13.56 16.48 -22.86
C ALA A 58 -13.56 17.51 -24.00
N ARG A 59 -14.75 18.00 -24.36
CA ARG A 59 -14.90 19.01 -25.41
C ARG A 59 -14.26 20.35 -25.04
N LYS A 60 -14.40 20.81 -23.79
CA LYS A 60 -13.94 22.13 -23.34
C LYS A 60 -12.46 22.15 -22.96
N THR A 61 -11.90 21.02 -22.55
CA THR A 61 -10.53 20.95 -22.01
C THR A 61 -9.56 20.17 -22.89
N GLY A 62 -10.06 19.30 -23.76
CA GLY A 62 -9.24 18.33 -24.51
C GLY A 62 -8.77 17.13 -23.67
N TYR A 63 -9.12 17.07 -22.38
CA TYR A 63 -8.82 15.93 -21.51
C TYR A 63 -9.81 14.78 -21.72
N HIS A 64 -9.49 13.62 -21.15
CA HIS A 64 -10.34 12.45 -21.25
C HIS A 64 -11.56 12.55 -20.35
N GLU A 65 -12.67 11.91 -20.76
CA GLU A 65 -13.88 11.83 -19.95
C GLU A 65 -13.63 11.09 -18.64
N TYR A 66 -14.31 11.50 -17.57
CA TYR A 66 -14.22 10.86 -16.26
C TYR A 66 -15.62 10.70 -15.65
N GLU A 67 -15.79 9.73 -14.75
CA GLU A 67 -17.07 9.46 -14.10
C GLU A 67 -17.15 10.16 -12.72
N PRO A 68 -17.74 11.36 -12.61
CA PRO A 68 -17.76 12.12 -11.36
C PRO A 68 -18.55 11.42 -10.24
N LEU A 69 -19.52 10.56 -10.55
CA LEU A 69 -20.35 9.91 -9.52
C LEU A 69 -19.52 8.98 -8.62
N LEU A 70 -18.40 8.46 -9.11
CA LEU A 70 -17.49 7.62 -8.32
C LEU A 70 -16.79 8.41 -7.21
N GLY A 71 -16.72 9.73 -7.32
CA GLY A 71 -16.08 10.58 -6.32
C GLY A 71 -16.93 10.83 -5.08
N LEU A 72 -18.19 10.36 -5.04
CA LEU A 72 -19.12 10.58 -3.93
C LEU A 72 -19.21 12.07 -3.51
N GLY A 73 -19.10 12.98 -4.48
CA GLY A 73 -19.08 14.43 -4.28
C GLY A 73 -17.71 14.97 -3.85
N VAL A 74 -17.16 14.44 -2.75
CA VAL A 74 -15.94 14.97 -2.11
C VAL A 74 -14.67 14.64 -2.92
N PHE A 75 -14.65 13.51 -3.63
CA PHE A 75 -13.50 13.03 -4.40
C PHE A 75 -13.66 13.21 -5.91
N ASN A 76 -14.65 13.99 -6.36
CA ASN A 76 -14.90 14.18 -7.81
C ASN A 76 -13.67 14.72 -8.53
N PHE A 77 -12.93 15.65 -7.91
CA PHE A 77 -11.70 16.18 -8.47
C PHE A 77 -10.57 15.13 -8.47
N LEU A 78 -10.48 14.25 -7.46
CA LEU A 78 -9.50 13.15 -7.44
C LEU A 78 -9.79 12.12 -8.53
N VAL A 79 -11.06 11.80 -8.77
CA VAL A 79 -11.47 10.92 -9.86
C VAL A 79 -11.10 11.54 -11.21
N CYS A 80 -11.26 12.85 -11.38
CA CYS A 80 -10.80 13.54 -12.58
C CYS A 80 -9.28 13.45 -12.74
N LEU A 81 -8.51 13.81 -11.71
CA LEU A 81 -7.04 13.78 -11.71
C LEU A 81 -6.48 12.39 -12.00
N ILE A 82 -6.95 11.36 -11.29
CA ILE A 82 -6.43 10.00 -11.47
C ILE A 82 -6.77 9.45 -12.84
N THR A 83 -7.94 9.78 -13.41
CA THR A 83 -8.31 9.30 -14.74
C THR A 83 -7.35 9.85 -15.80
N GLN A 84 -6.99 11.14 -15.73
CA GLN A 84 -5.98 11.69 -16.64
C GLN A 84 -4.59 11.08 -16.40
N PHE A 85 -4.22 10.91 -15.13
CA PHE A 85 -2.95 10.33 -14.75
C PHE A 85 -2.78 8.88 -15.24
N LEU A 86 -3.79 8.04 -15.03
CA LEU A 86 -3.79 6.65 -15.48
C LEU A 86 -3.82 6.55 -17.01
N LEU A 87 -4.46 7.51 -17.69
CA LEU A 87 -4.40 7.58 -19.15
C LEU A 87 -2.96 7.86 -19.61
N GLU A 88 -2.28 8.83 -19.00
CA GLU A 88 -0.89 9.16 -19.34
C GLU A 88 0.07 7.99 -19.07
N LEU A 89 -0.09 7.30 -17.93
CA LEU A 89 0.68 6.09 -17.64
C LEU A 89 0.40 4.97 -18.63
N ARG A 90 -0.84 4.84 -19.10
CA ARG A 90 -1.19 3.83 -20.08
C ARG A 90 -0.58 4.13 -21.45
N THR A 91 -0.57 5.39 -21.87
CA THR A 91 -0.02 5.80 -23.18
C THR A 91 1.50 5.80 -23.22
N THR A 92 2.17 5.74 -22.06
CA THR A 92 3.63 5.62 -21.91
C THR A 92 4.08 4.17 -21.75
N TYR A 93 3.38 3.21 -22.36
CA TYR A 93 3.79 1.82 -22.33
C TYR A 93 5.19 1.64 -22.97
N PRO A 94 6.11 0.86 -22.34
CA PRO A 94 5.91 0.00 -21.17
C PRO A 94 6.16 0.70 -19.82
N SER A 95 6.85 1.84 -19.79
CA SER A 95 7.39 2.44 -18.56
C SER A 95 6.29 2.85 -17.58
N GLY A 96 5.18 3.39 -18.05
CA GLY A 96 4.03 3.71 -17.19
C GLY A 96 3.36 2.46 -16.59
N PHE A 97 3.27 1.36 -17.34
CA PHE A 97 2.78 0.09 -16.80
C PHE A 97 3.75 -0.52 -15.79
N LEU A 98 5.06 -0.50 -16.06
CA LEU A 98 6.08 -1.07 -15.17
C LEU A 98 6.11 -0.36 -13.82
N THR A 99 6.06 0.96 -13.82
CA THR A 99 6.08 1.78 -12.61
C THR A 99 4.78 1.68 -11.81
N TRP A 100 3.62 1.68 -12.48
CA TRP A 100 2.33 1.41 -11.81
C TRP A 100 2.24 0.01 -11.23
N GLY A 101 2.61 -1.00 -12.02
CA GLY A 101 2.66 -2.39 -11.58
C GLY A 101 3.58 -2.58 -10.38
N GLY A 102 4.71 -1.87 -10.34
CA GLY A 102 5.62 -1.82 -9.20
C GLY A 102 4.91 -1.42 -7.91
N VAL A 103 4.16 -0.31 -7.90
CA VAL A 103 3.37 0.11 -6.74
C VAL A 103 2.35 -0.96 -6.33
N ILE A 104 1.62 -1.54 -7.29
CA ILE A 104 0.65 -2.59 -7.01
C ILE A 104 1.31 -3.77 -6.31
N VAL A 105 2.41 -4.31 -6.85
CA VAL A 105 3.14 -5.44 -6.25
C VAL A 105 3.62 -5.12 -4.83
N VAL A 106 4.19 -3.94 -4.60
CA VAL A 106 4.68 -3.53 -3.28
C VAL A 106 3.53 -3.32 -2.28
N SER A 107 2.37 -2.85 -2.74
CA SER A 107 1.22 -2.54 -1.88
C SER A 107 0.54 -3.78 -1.31
N LEU A 108 0.58 -4.93 -1.98
CA LEU A 108 -0.10 -6.17 -1.57
C LEU A 108 0.17 -6.57 -0.11
N PRO A 109 1.43 -6.78 0.34
CA PRO A 109 1.70 -7.07 1.75
C PRO A 109 1.25 -5.96 2.72
N LEU A 110 1.26 -4.71 2.25
CA LEU A 110 0.95 -3.54 3.08
C LEU A 110 -0.53 -3.41 3.38
N VAL A 111 -1.40 -3.70 2.40
CA VAL A 111 -2.86 -3.72 2.60
C VAL A 111 -3.23 -4.69 3.73
N LEU A 112 -2.68 -5.91 3.70
CA LEU A 112 -2.91 -6.87 4.77
C LEU A 112 -2.26 -6.41 6.09
N SER A 113 -1.03 -5.91 6.06
CA SER A 113 -0.34 -5.42 7.28
C SER A 113 -1.12 -4.32 7.99
N GLN A 114 -1.64 -3.33 7.24
CA GLN A 114 -2.41 -2.21 7.79
C GLN A 114 -3.75 -2.67 8.38
N THR A 115 -4.46 -3.54 7.68
CA THR A 115 -5.76 -4.07 8.14
C THR A 115 -5.62 -4.92 9.39
N LEU A 116 -4.56 -5.74 9.48
CA LEU A 116 -4.24 -6.54 10.67
C LEU A 116 -3.85 -5.64 11.84
N SER A 117 -2.92 -4.70 11.64
CA SER A 117 -2.41 -3.81 12.69
C SER A 117 -3.53 -2.99 13.34
N ALA A 118 -4.49 -2.50 12.54
CA ALA A 118 -5.66 -1.79 13.05
C ALA A 118 -6.53 -2.63 14.00
N GLY A 119 -6.58 -3.95 13.80
CA GLY A 119 -7.42 -4.87 14.55
C GLY A 119 -6.78 -5.45 15.81
N ARG A 120 -5.46 -5.29 15.99
CA ARG A 120 -4.74 -5.88 17.11
C ARG A 120 -5.09 -5.20 18.43
N ARG A 121 -5.33 -6.02 19.45
CA ARG A 121 -5.52 -5.53 20.82
C ARG A 121 -4.28 -4.72 21.23
N GLY A 122 -4.51 -3.51 21.74
CA GLY A 122 -3.43 -2.59 22.12
C GLY A 122 -2.99 -1.61 21.01
N ALA A 123 -3.42 -1.78 19.76
CA ALA A 123 -3.19 -0.76 18.72
C ALA A 123 -3.68 0.61 19.21
N ARG A 124 -2.98 1.70 18.90
CA ARG A 124 -3.33 3.08 19.30
C ARG A 124 -2.87 4.07 18.22
N GLY A 125 -3.44 5.27 18.21
CA GLY A 125 -3.09 6.30 17.23
C GLY A 125 -3.67 6.05 15.84
N PRO A 126 -3.11 6.67 14.79
CA PRO A 126 -3.66 6.65 13.44
C PRO A 126 -3.87 5.24 12.87
N VAL A 127 -3.05 4.26 13.23
CA VAL A 127 -3.18 2.85 12.76
C VAL A 127 -4.54 2.23 13.06
N ARG A 128 -5.28 2.75 14.06
CA ARG A 128 -6.66 2.31 14.36
C ARG A 128 -7.70 2.77 13.35
N TYR A 129 -7.38 3.75 12.51
CA TYR A 129 -8.31 4.39 11.60
C TYR A 129 -7.90 4.12 10.16
N PRO A 130 -8.00 2.86 9.68
CA PRO A 130 -7.56 2.48 8.34
C PRO A 130 -8.30 3.27 7.24
N THR A 131 -9.56 3.64 7.45
CA THR A 131 -10.30 4.55 6.55
C THR A 131 -9.64 5.92 6.46
N ALA A 132 -9.23 6.51 7.59
CA ALA A 132 -8.57 7.81 7.60
C ALA A 132 -7.17 7.74 6.97
N ILE A 133 -6.41 6.68 7.25
CA ILE A 133 -5.12 6.44 6.58
C ILE A 133 -5.34 6.25 5.07
N GLY A 134 -6.35 5.50 4.66
CA GLY A 134 -6.71 5.30 3.25
C GLY A 134 -7.09 6.60 2.56
N LEU A 135 -7.86 7.47 3.23
CA LEU A 135 -8.20 8.82 2.74
C LEU A 135 -6.97 9.70 2.56
N LEU A 136 -6.07 9.70 3.55
CA LEU A 136 -4.82 10.44 3.45
C LEU A 136 -3.95 9.88 2.32
N ALA A 137 -3.87 8.56 2.18
CA ALA A 137 -3.10 7.90 1.13
C ALA A 137 -3.68 8.21 -0.26
N GLN A 138 -4.99 8.37 -0.36
CA GLN A 138 -5.66 8.79 -1.59
C GLN A 138 -5.34 10.25 -1.96
N LEU A 139 -5.25 11.14 -0.95
CA LEU A 139 -5.00 12.57 -1.15
C LEU A 139 -3.52 12.89 -1.39
N LEU A 140 -2.62 12.21 -0.69
CA LEU A 140 -1.20 12.56 -0.61
C LEU A 140 -0.28 11.48 -1.20
N GLY A 141 -0.82 10.34 -1.60
CA GLY A 141 -0.07 9.18 -2.06
C GLY A 141 0.23 8.17 -0.95
N ILE A 142 0.07 6.88 -1.25
CA ILE A 142 0.39 5.80 -0.31
C ILE A 142 1.89 5.76 0.04
N SER A 143 2.74 6.09 -0.93
CA SER A 143 4.19 6.23 -0.77
C SER A 143 4.58 7.30 0.25
N VAL A 144 3.76 8.34 0.43
CA VAL A 144 3.96 9.39 1.44
C VAL A 144 3.41 8.93 2.78
N ILE A 145 2.14 8.54 2.81
CA ILE A 145 1.41 8.27 4.06
C ILE A 145 1.91 7.02 4.77
N PHE A 146 2.34 6.00 4.02
CA PHE A 146 2.85 4.78 4.62
C PHE A 146 4.09 5.04 5.50
N PRO A 147 5.19 5.60 4.99
CA PRO A 147 6.35 5.93 5.82
C PRO A 147 6.11 7.12 6.76
N LEU A 148 5.30 8.12 6.39
CA LEU A 148 5.09 9.32 7.22
C LEU A 148 4.21 9.07 8.45
N ILE A 149 3.14 8.27 8.29
CA ILE A 149 2.10 8.11 9.30
C ILE A 149 1.97 6.64 9.71
N SER A 150 1.80 5.73 8.75
CA SER A 150 1.51 4.32 9.05
C SER A 150 2.64 3.67 9.85
N ASN A 151 3.89 3.79 9.39
CA ASN A 151 5.06 3.21 10.05
C ASN A 151 5.27 3.75 11.47
N PRO A 152 5.39 5.09 11.70
CA PRO A 152 5.50 5.63 13.06
C PRO A 152 4.32 5.21 13.94
N SER A 153 3.11 5.16 13.38
CA SER A 153 1.94 4.69 14.13
C SER A 153 2.09 3.22 14.53
N GLN A 154 2.59 2.36 13.65
CA GLN A 154 2.84 0.95 13.98
C GLN A 154 3.94 0.82 15.04
N ILE A 155 5.03 1.56 14.91
CA ILE A 155 6.16 1.59 15.85
C ILE A 155 5.69 1.95 17.27
N TYR A 156 4.91 3.04 17.39
CA TYR A 156 4.43 3.52 18.67
C TYR A 156 3.12 2.87 19.14
N SER A 157 2.49 2.03 18.30
CA SER A 157 1.30 1.28 18.69
C SER A 157 1.66 0.02 19.45
N LEU A 158 0.93 -0.28 20.52
CA LEU A 158 1.17 -1.47 21.36
C LEU A 158 0.57 -2.76 20.73
N GLY A 159 0.09 -2.70 19.49
CA GLY A 159 -0.53 -3.82 18.76
C GLY A 159 0.48 -4.55 17.88
N GLY A 160 1.45 -5.25 18.49
CA GLY A 160 2.54 -5.91 17.78
C GLY A 160 2.17 -7.24 17.08
N PRO A 161 3.07 -7.78 16.24
CA PRO A 161 2.96 -9.13 15.68
C PRO A 161 2.60 -10.22 16.70
N GLY A 162 1.90 -11.26 16.25
CA GLY A 162 1.47 -12.38 17.08
C GLY A 162 0.22 -12.14 17.94
N VAL A 163 -0.19 -10.88 18.17
CA VAL A 163 -1.45 -10.57 18.85
C VAL A 163 -2.63 -11.01 17.96
N PRO A 164 -3.56 -11.84 18.48
CA PRO A 164 -4.58 -12.45 17.64
C PRO A 164 -5.60 -11.42 17.14
N VAL A 165 -6.07 -11.68 15.92
CA VAL A 165 -7.20 -11.02 15.27
C VAL A 165 -8.19 -12.07 14.75
N THR A 166 -9.43 -11.65 14.45
CA THR A 166 -10.43 -12.57 13.91
C THR A 166 -10.03 -13.06 12.52
N ASN A 167 -10.45 -14.28 12.18
CA ASN A 167 -10.27 -14.81 10.82
C ASN A 167 -11.00 -13.95 9.79
N VAL A 168 -12.12 -13.34 10.15
CA VAL A 168 -12.86 -12.42 9.28
C VAL A 168 -11.95 -11.26 8.86
N ARG A 169 -11.26 -10.62 9.80
CA ARG A 169 -10.32 -9.54 9.48
C ARG A 169 -9.19 -9.99 8.56
N VAL A 170 -8.61 -11.16 8.81
CA VAL A 170 -7.53 -11.70 7.98
C VAL A 170 -8.00 -11.91 6.53
N TRP A 171 -9.13 -12.60 6.34
CA TRP A 171 -9.63 -12.93 5.00
C TRP A 171 -10.19 -11.71 4.27
N VAL A 172 -10.86 -10.81 4.97
CA VAL A 172 -11.32 -9.53 4.39
C VAL A 172 -10.12 -8.67 4.00
N GLY A 173 -9.07 -8.59 4.84
CA GLY A 173 -7.83 -7.90 4.53
C GLY A 173 -7.12 -8.46 3.29
N LEU A 174 -7.11 -9.80 3.13
CA LEU A 174 -6.65 -10.43 1.90
C LEU A 174 -7.49 -10.01 0.68
N ILE A 175 -8.82 -10.08 0.82
CA ILE A 175 -9.74 -9.79 -0.28
C ILE A 175 -9.61 -8.33 -0.76
N MET A 176 -9.31 -7.41 0.15
CA MET A 176 -9.07 -5.99 -0.17
C MET A 176 -7.88 -5.77 -1.10
N ALA A 177 -6.94 -6.69 -1.20
CA ALA A 177 -5.81 -6.53 -2.12
C ALA A 177 -6.20 -6.75 -3.60
N PHE A 178 -7.24 -7.55 -3.88
CA PHE A 178 -7.59 -7.95 -5.25
C PHE A 178 -8.19 -6.84 -6.12
N PRO A 179 -9.10 -5.96 -5.64
CA PRO A 179 -9.65 -4.89 -6.46
C PRO A 179 -8.57 -4.03 -7.12
N GLY A 180 -7.50 -3.67 -6.41
CA GLY A 180 -6.39 -2.91 -6.98
C GLY A 180 -5.72 -3.63 -8.16
N VAL A 181 -5.52 -4.94 -8.05
CA VAL A 181 -4.93 -5.78 -9.12
C VAL A 181 -5.89 -5.88 -10.31
N ILE A 182 -7.16 -6.20 -10.06
CA ILE A 182 -8.18 -6.39 -11.11
C ILE A 182 -8.38 -5.09 -11.88
N LEU A 183 -8.59 -3.97 -11.17
CA LEU A 183 -8.79 -2.68 -11.81
C LEU A 183 -7.54 -2.23 -12.58
N SER A 184 -6.33 -2.51 -12.06
CA SER A 184 -5.09 -2.21 -12.79
C SER A 184 -4.99 -3.01 -14.09
N TYR A 185 -5.38 -4.29 -14.07
CA TYR A 185 -5.44 -5.11 -15.27
C TYR A 185 -6.46 -4.56 -16.28
N LEU A 186 -7.64 -4.13 -15.81
CA LEU A 186 -8.65 -3.51 -16.66
C LEU A 186 -8.14 -2.21 -17.30
N VAL A 187 -7.48 -1.35 -16.52
CA VAL A 187 -6.98 -0.05 -16.99
C VAL A 187 -5.84 -0.21 -17.99
N PHE A 188 -4.87 -1.08 -17.73
CA PHE A 188 -3.67 -1.13 -18.58
C PHE A 188 -3.80 -2.11 -19.76
N HIS A 189 -4.65 -3.13 -19.67
CA HIS A 189 -4.66 -4.22 -20.65
C HIS A 189 -6.04 -4.52 -21.24
N ALA A 190 -7.06 -4.71 -20.41
CA ALA A 190 -8.29 -5.35 -20.90
C ALA A 190 -9.32 -4.38 -21.51
N ALA A 191 -9.50 -3.19 -20.93
CA ALA A 191 -10.55 -2.27 -21.36
C ALA A 191 -10.01 -1.24 -22.36
N PRO A 192 -10.67 -0.99 -23.50
CA PRO A 192 -10.35 0.12 -24.40
C PRO A 192 -10.48 1.48 -23.69
N THR A 193 -9.58 2.44 -23.95
CA THR A 193 -9.57 3.75 -23.27
C THR A 193 -10.86 4.55 -23.47
N ASP A 194 -11.55 4.37 -24.59
CA ASP A 194 -12.81 5.01 -24.94
C ASP A 194 -14.05 4.33 -24.35
N SER A 195 -13.86 3.25 -23.58
CA SER A 195 -14.97 2.51 -22.98
C SER A 195 -15.30 3.00 -21.56
N TYR A 196 -16.60 2.98 -21.21
CA TYR A 196 -17.05 3.25 -19.84
C TYR A 196 -16.39 2.32 -18.82
N ALA A 197 -16.10 1.06 -19.19
CA ALA A 197 -15.41 0.12 -18.32
C ALA A 197 -14.02 0.60 -17.92
N TRP A 198 -13.29 1.25 -18.84
CA TRP A 198 -11.99 1.84 -18.53
C TRP A 198 -12.13 3.06 -17.63
N THR A 199 -13.00 4.00 -17.99
CA THR A 199 -13.26 5.23 -17.22
C THR A 199 -13.70 4.92 -15.79
N ALA A 200 -14.61 3.97 -15.60
CA ALA A 200 -15.05 3.54 -14.29
C ALA A 200 -13.92 2.85 -13.51
N SER A 201 -13.11 2.00 -14.16
CA SER A 201 -12.00 1.30 -13.50
C SER A 201 -10.91 2.27 -13.03
N ALA A 202 -10.55 3.24 -13.86
CA ALA A 202 -9.61 4.31 -13.52
C ALA A 202 -10.15 5.17 -12.36
N GLY A 203 -11.43 5.54 -12.44
CA GLY A 203 -12.08 6.32 -11.39
C GLY A 203 -12.17 5.58 -10.05
N PHE A 204 -12.41 4.26 -10.04
CA PHE A 204 -12.35 3.49 -8.80
C PHE A 204 -10.93 3.40 -8.24
N LEU A 205 -9.91 3.22 -9.08
CA LEU A 205 -8.51 3.11 -8.65
C LEU A 205 -8.01 4.34 -7.89
N GLY A 206 -8.37 5.56 -8.34
CA GLY A 206 -7.98 6.78 -7.63
C GLY A 206 -9.10 7.54 -6.93
N GLY A 207 -10.30 6.95 -6.86
CA GLY A 207 -11.44 7.51 -6.14
C GLY A 207 -11.53 6.95 -4.72
N PRO A 208 -12.59 6.23 -4.35
CA PRO A 208 -12.87 5.89 -2.96
C PRO A 208 -12.23 4.57 -2.51
N LEU A 209 -11.50 3.86 -3.37
CA LEU A 209 -11.09 2.48 -3.13
C LEU A 209 -10.31 2.31 -1.82
N LEU A 210 -9.23 3.08 -1.61
CA LEU A 210 -8.41 2.98 -0.39
C LEU A 210 -9.19 3.39 0.88
N ALA A 211 -10.05 4.40 0.77
CA ALA A 211 -10.89 4.85 1.89
C ALA A 211 -11.97 3.82 2.27
N MET A 212 -12.62 3.23 1.26
CA MET A 212 -13.71 2.28 1.42
C MET A 212 -13.23 0.94 1.97
N MET A 213 -11.99 0.54 1.69
CA MET A 213 -11.39 -0.66 2.27
C MET A 213 -11.47 -0.64 3.81
N GLY A 214 -11.20 0.49 4.45
CA GLY A 214 -11.28 0.55 5.92
C GLY A 214 -12.70 0.31 6.47
N LEU A 215 -13.75 0.63 5.71
CA LEU A 215 -15.15 0.53 6.16
C LEU A 215 -15.63 -0.93 6.28
N ALA A 216 -15.12 -1.84 5.46
CA ALA A 216 -15.55 -3.24 5.51
C ALA A 216 -15.15 -3.95 6.82
N LEU A 217 -14.25 -3.35 7.61
CA LEU A 217 -13.78 -3.86 8.90
C LEU A 217 -14.30 -3.06 10.10
N TRP A 218 -15.24 -2.14 9.90
CA TRP A 218 -15.75 -1.25 10.96
C TRP A 218 -16.48 -2.01 12.08
N THR A 219 -17.16 -3.12 11.76
CA THR A 219 -17.92 -3.94 12.73
C THR A 219 -17.13 -5.11 13.30
N ASP A 220 -15.87 -5.28 12.89
CA ASP A 220 -15.05 -6.40 13.32
C ASP A 220 -14.59 -6.28 14.79
N LYS A 221 -14.62 -7.40 15.51
CA LYS A 221 -14.37 -7.47 16.95
C LYS A 221 -12.93 -7.87 17.33
N SER A 222 -11.97 -7.86 16.39
CA SER A 222 -10.59 -8.31 16.64
C SER A 222 -9.94 -7.67 17.86
N ILE A 223 -10.25 -6.40 18.12
CA ILE A 223 -9.67 -5.65 19.25
C ILE A 223 -10.05 -6.22 20.63
N THR A 224 -11.15 -6.96 20.68
CA THR A 224 -11.66 -7.60 21.90
C THR A 224 -11.23 -9.06 22.05
N MET A 225 -10.50 -9.60 21.06
CA MET A 225 -10.06 -10.99 21.08
C MET A 225 -9.03 -11.22 22.19
N GLU A 226 -9.23 -12.29 22.96
CA GLU A 226 -8.32 -12.68 24.03
C GLU A 226 -7.08 -13.39 23.49
N ALA A 227 -5.91 -13.07 24.05
CA ALA A 227 -4.63 -13.65 23.70
C ALA A 227 -4.41 -15.02 24.36
N SER A 228 -5.30 -15.98 24.10
CA SER A 228 -5.10 -17.38 24.48
C SER A 228 -4.21 -18.10 23.46
N ALA A 229 -3.50 -19.15 23.88
CA ALA A 229 -2.62 -19.92 22.99
C ALA A 229 -3.37 -20.48 21.76
N GLU A 230 -4.62 -20.92 21.94
CA GLU A 230 -5.49 -21.37 20.85
C GLU A 230 -5.79 -20.23 19.86
N ASN A 231 -6.18 -19.06 20.37
CA ASN A 231 -6.48 -17.90 19.53
C ASN A 231 -5.25 -17.40 18.78
N ILE A 232 -4.09 -17.36 19.43
CA ILE A 232 -2.80 -16.97 18.83
C ILE A 232 -2.44 -17.94 17.71
N THR A 233 -2.46 -19.25 17.99
CA THR A 233 -2.09 -20.29 17.00
C THR A 233 -3.01 -20.24 15.78
N ARG A 234 -4.34 -20.18 16.01
CA ARG A 234 -5.33 -20.11 14.94
C ARG A 234 -5.18 -18.84 14.10
N SER A 235 -5.07 -17.69 14.76
CA SER A 235 -4.95 -16.39 14.08
C SER A 235 -3.65 -16.30 13.28
N SER A 236 -2.51 -16.66 13.88
CA SER A 236 -1.21 -16.69 13.20
C SER A 236 -1.22 -17.64 12.00
N GLY A 237 -1.78 -18.84 12.14
CA GLY A 237 -1.92 -19.78 11.02
C GLY A 237 -2.76 -19.21 9.86
N CYS A 238 -3.85 -18.51 10.17
CA CYS A 238 -4.65 -17.81 9.16
C CYS A 238 -3.88 -16.66 8.50
N ILE A 239 -3.18 -15.82 9.26
CA ILE A 239 -2.36 -14.71 8.74
C ILE A 239 -1.27 -15.24 7.81
N GLN A 240 -0.58 -16.31 8.20
CA GLN A 240 0.48 -16.92 7.39
C GLN A 240 -0.06 -17.43 6.04
N ARG A 241 -1.25 -18.05 6.03
CA ARG A 241 -1.92 -18.48 4.79
C ARG A 241 -2.29 -17.29 3.91
N ALA A 242 -2.85 -16.23 4.49
CA ALA A 242 -3.20 -15.03 3.74
C ALA A 242 -1.97 -14.37 3.09
N TYR A 243 -0.86 -14.22 3.83
CA TYR A 243 0.39 -13.74 3.25
C TYR A 243 0.98 -14.70 2.21
N SER A 244 0.79 -16.01 2.35
CA SER A 244 1.26 -16.98 1.35
C SER A 244 0.51 -16.84 0.02
N ILE A 245 -0.81 -16.59 0.07
CA ILE A 245 -1.61 -16.29 -1.12
C ILE A 245 -1.15 -14.97 -1.75
N LEU A 246 -0.94 -13.92 -0.96
CA LEU A 246 -0.42 -12.65 -1.46
C LEU A 246 1.01 -12.77 -2.01
N ALA A 247 1.85 -13.62 -1.43
CA ALA A 247 3.19 -13.87 -1.91
C ALA A 247 3.15 -14.52 -3.31
N LEU A 248 2.29 -15.52 -3.50
CA LEU A 248 2.10 -16.17 -4.79
C LEU A 248 1.57 -15.17 -5.84
N LEU A 249 0.56 -14.37 -5.49
CA LEU A 249 0.02 -13.34 -6.38
C LEU A 249 1.10 -12.30 -6.74
N SER A 250 1.84 -11.80 -5.75
CA SER A 250 2.92 -10.83 -5.94
C SER A 250 4.03 -11.39 -6.83
N LEU A 251 4.36 -12.68 -6.67
CA LEU A 251 5.36 -13.36 -7.48
C LEU A 251 4.94 -13.41 -8.95
N VAL A 252 3.69 -13.82 -9.21
CA VAL A 252 3.14 -13.87 -10.58
C VAL A 252 3.16 -12.47 -11.21
N LEU A 253 2.66 -11.46 -10.50
CA LEU A 253 2.67 -10.08 -11.00
C LEU A 253 4.09 -9.57 -11.24
N TRP A 254 5.04 -9.85 -10.34
CA TRP A 254 6.44 -9.48 -10.53
C TRP A 254 7.03 -10.10 -11.80
N PHE A 255 6.83 -11.40 -12.02
CA PHE A 255 7.30 -12.05 -13.25
C PHE A 255 6.62 -11.48 -14.50
N CYS A 256 5.35 -11.07 -14.43
CA CYS A 256 4.70 -10.36 -15.53
C CYS A 256 5.42 -9.02 -15.83
N LEU A 257 5.79 -8.24 -14.81
CA LEU A 257 6.53 -6.99 -15.01
C LEU A 257 7.94 -7.23 -15.57
N VAL A 258 8.66 -8.21 -15.03
CA VAL A 258 9.99 -8.61 -15.54
C VAL A 258 9.89 -9.08 -16.98
N PHE A 259 8.86 -9.85 -17.33
CA PHE A 259 8.62 -10.31 -18.69
C PHE A 259 8.35 -9.15 -19.64
N VAL A 260 7.48 -8.20 -19.27
CA VAL A 260 7.23 -6.99 -20.07
C VAL A 260 8.50 -6.15 -20.23
N ALA A 261 9.25 -5.93 -19.14
CA ALA A 261 10.51 -5.20 -19.18
C ALA A 261 11.51 -5.89 -20.12
N HIS A 262 11.63 -7.22 -20.03
CA HIS A 262 12.51 -7.98 -20.92
C HIS A 262 12.03 -7.96 -22.38
N GLN A 263 10.73 -8.02 -22.64
CA GLN A 263 10.21 -7.93 -24.02
C GLN A 263 10.47 -6.55 -24.64
N SER A 264 10.38 -5.48 -23.86
CA SER A 264 10.56 -4.12 -24.36
C SER A 264 12.02 -3.67 -24.42
N TYR A 265 12.84 -4.08 -23.45
CA TYR A 265 14.21 -3.58 -23.27
C TYR A 265 15.31 -4.66 -23.43
N GLY A 266 14.94 -5.94 -23.51
CA GLY A 266 15.89 -7.06 -23.51
C GLY A 266 16.77 -7.04 -22.25
N PHE A 267 18.08 -7.08 -22.46
CA PHE A 267 19.09 -6.94 -21.39
C PHE A 267 19.65 -5.51 -21.27
N ASN A 268 19.07 -4.53 -21.99
CA ASN A 268 19.53 -3.14 -21.95
C ASN A 268 18.97 -2.40 -20.73
N LEU A 269 19.56 -2.68 -19.56
CA LEU A 269 19.14 -2.06 -18.30
C LEU A 269 19.31 -0.53 -18.29
N ASN A 270 20.21 0.01 -19.12
CA ASN A 270 20.42 1.44 -19.22
C ASN A 270 19.25 2.16 -19.91
N GLU A 271 18.65 1.55 -20.95
CA GLU A 271 17.43 2.07 -21.58
C GLU A 271 16.25 2.03 -20.63
N LEU A 272 16.03 0.90 -19.93
CA LEU A 272 15.01 0.81 -18.90
C LEU A 272 15.19 1.90 -17.83
N TRP A 273 16.42 2.09 -17.33
CA TRP A 273 16.72 3.13 -16.33
C TRP A 273 16.45 4.54 -16.84
N ARG A 274 16.80 4.82 -18.10
CA ARG A 274 16.49 6.13 -18.71
C ARG A 274 14.99 6.35 -18.79
N ASP A 275 14.23 5.38 -19.28
CA ASP A 275 12.79 5.51 -19.49
C ASP A 275 11.96 5.64 -18.20
N ILE A 276 12.40 5.03 -17.10
CA ILE A 276 11.67 5.09 -15.82
C ILE A 276 12.20 6.18 -14.87
N TRP A 277 13.37 6.76 -15.15
CA TRP A 277 14.00 7.70 -14.23
C TRP A 277 14.56 8.98 -14.89
N ILE A 278 15.48 8.86 -15.84
CA ILE A 278 16.23 10.01 -16.37
C ILE A 278 15.43 10.82 -17.38
N GLU A 279 14.77 10.14 -18.30
CA GLU A 279 13.98 10.69 -19.42
C GLU A 279 12.49 10.42 -19.24
N ALA A 280 12.10 9.92 -18.07
CA ALA A 280 10.73 9.68 -17.71
C ALA A 280 9.91 10.98 -17.76
N GLY A 281 8.74 10.90 -18.41
CA GLY A 281 7.71 11.93 -18.28
C GLY A 281 7.27 12.08 -16.81
N PRO A 282 6.60 13.19 -16.45
CA PRO A 282 6.25 13.49 -15.06
C PRO A 282 5.50 12.37 -14.36
N SER A 283 4.54 11.74 -15.03
CA SER A 283 3.73 10.67 -14.45
C SER A 283 4.53 9.39 -14.17
N VAL A 284 5.41 9.00 -15.09
CA VAL A 284 6.31 7.84 -14.91
C VAL A 284 7.32 8.12 -13.79
N ALA A 285 7.97 9.29 -13.80
CA ALA A 285 8.94 9.67 -12.78
C ALA A 285 8.32 9.70 -11.37
N PHE A 286 7.11 10.24 -11.26
CA PHE A 286 6.32 10.22 -10.04
C PHE A 286 6.07 8.76 -9.57
N MET A 287 5.61 7.87 -10.46
CA MET A 287 5.33 6.48 -10.09
C MET A 287 6.59 5.68 -9.73
N THR A 288 7.74 6.00 -10.32
CA THR A 288 9.02 5.39 -9.95
C THR A 288 9.42 5.79 -8.53
N VAL A 289 9.28 7.08 -8.18
CA VAL A 289 9.49 7.55 -6.80
C VAL A 289 8.52 6.86 -5.85
N ASP A 290 7.24 6.79 -6.20
CA ASP A 290 6.22 6.15 -5.37
C ASP A 290 6.53 4.69 -5.10
N THR A 291 6.91 3.93 -6.13
CA THR A 291 7.30 2.52 -6.00
C THR A 291 8.49 2.36 -5.06
N GLY A 292 9.56 3.14 -5.30
CA GLY A 292 10.79 3.04 -4.53
C GLY A 292 10.58 3.42 -3.05
N VAL A 293 9.90 4.53 -2.80
CA VAL A 293 9.59 4.99 -1.44
C VAL A 293 8.70 4.00 -0.71
N LEU A 294 7.64 3.51 -1.35
CA LEU A 294 6.72 2.56 -0.72
C LEU A 294 7.46 1.27 -0.33
N TYR A 295 8.35 0.79 -1.20
CA TYR A 295 9.15 -0.40 -0.91
C TYR A 295 10.16 -0.17 0.22
N LEU A 296 10.87 0.97 0.22
CA LEU A 296 11.75 1.34 1.33
C LEU A 296 10.97 1.49 2.64
N GLY A 297 9.77 2.08 2.60
CA GLY A 297 8.87 2.15 3.74
C GLY A 297 8.48 0.77 4.26
N ALA A 298 8.17 -0.18 3.37
CA ALA A 298 7.88 -1.57 3.72
C ALA A 298 9.09 -2.25 4.40
N LEU A 299 10.29 -2.09 3.83
CA LEU A 299 11.53 -2.63 4.41
C LEU A 299 11.86 -2.01 5.76
N LEU A 300 11.67 -0.70 5.95
CA LEU A 300 11.86 -0.04 7.24
C LEU A 300 10.92 -0.61 8.31
N ASN A 301 9.66 -0.88 7.95
CA ASN A 301 8.71 -1.50 8.86
C ASN A 301 9.15 -2.92 9.25
N ILE A 302 9.57 -3.72 8.26
CA ILE A 302 10.08 -5.07 8.51
C ILE A 302 11.35 -5.01 9.36
N ALA A 303 12.26 -4.06 9.10
CA ALA A 303 13.52 -3.90 9.82
C ALA A 303 13.29 -3.52 11.29
N TYR A 304 12.32 -2.66 11.56
CA TYR A 304 11.91 -2.34 12.93
C TYR A 304 11.49 -3.59 13.72
N LEU A 305 10.77 -4.51 13.07
CA LEU A 305 10.34 -5.78 13.66
C LEU A 305 11.48 -6.80 13.74
N SER A 306 12.31 -6.88 12.70
CA SER A 306 13.51 -7.72 12.62
C SER A 306 14.42 -7.30 11.45
N GLU A 307 15.56 -6.67 11.77
CA GLU A 307 16.58 -6.25 10.80
C GLU A 307 17.06 -7.40 9.92
N TRP A 308 17.28 -8.58 10.51
CA TRP A 308 17.76 -9.75 9.77
C TRP A 308 16.74 -10.25 8.76
N VAL A 309 15.45 -10.22 9.12
CA VAL A 309 14.38 -10.59 8.19
C VAL A 309 14.23 -9.54 7.07
N ALA A 310 14.45 -8.25 7.37
CA ALA A 310 14.48 -7.21 6.34
C ALA A 310 15.64 -7.38 5.36
N ILE A 311 16.84 -7.72 5.84
CA ILE A 311 18.00 -8.03 4.98
C ILE A 311 17.68 -9.23 4.09
N LYS A 312 17.10 -10.30 4.64
CA LYS A 312 16.66 -11.45 3.84
C LYS A 312 15.68 -11.02 2.75
N ALA A 313 14.65 -10.23 3.10
CA ALA A 313 13.66 -9.72 2.15
C ALA A 313 14.32 -8.92 1.03
N LEU A 314 15.24 -8.02 1.36
CA LEU A 314 16.00 -7.22 0.40
C LEU A 314 16.81 -8.11 -0.55
N VAL A 315 17.55 -9.09 -0.03
CA VAL A 315 18.40 -9.99 -0.83
C VAL A 315 17.59 -10.87 -1.78
N VAL A 316 16.40 -11.32 -1.38
CA VAL A 316 15.56 -12.19 -2.23
C VAL A 316 14.70 -11.41 -3.22
N THR A 317 14.50 -10.10 -3.01
CA THR A 317 13.63 -9.25 -3.84
C THR A 317 13.95 -9.31 -5.34
N PRO A 318 15.22 -9.29 -5.80
CA PRO A 318 15.53 -9.41 -7.23
C PRO A 318 14.99 -10.69 -7.88
N PHE A 319 14.83 -11.77 -7.11
CA PHE A 319 14.44 -13.10 -7.63
C PHE A 319 12.94 -13.34 -7.56
N ILE A 320 12.28 -12.88 -6.50
CA ILE A 320 10.86 -13.18 -6.25
C ILE A 320 9.96 -11.94 -6.25
N GLY A 321 10.54 -10.75 -6.41
CA GLY A 321 9.85 -9.48 -6.38
C GLY A 321 9.63 -8.92 -4.97
N PRO A 322 9.42 -7.60 -4.86
CA PRO A 322 9.35 -6.93 -3.57
C PRO A 322 8.12 -7.35 -2.75
N GLY A 323 6.96 -7.54 -3.40
CA GLY A 323 5.73 -7.95 -2.73
C GLY A 323 5.82 -9.34 -2.10
N ALA A 324 6.35 -10.31 -2.83
CA ALA A 324 6.51 -11.68 -2.33
C ALA A 324 7.56 -11.77 -1.23
N ALA A 325 8.70 -11.09 -1.41
CA ALA A 325 9.75 -10.99 -0.40
C ALA A 325 9.23 -10.40 0.92
N CYS A 326 8.48 -9.31 0.86
CA CYS A 326 7.87 -8.71 2.04
C CYS A 326 6.80 -9.61 2.68
N CYS A 327 5.97 -10.32 1.89
CA CYS A 327 5.01 -11.29 2.43
C CYS A 327 5.72 -12.42 3.21
N MET A 328 6.79 -12.99 2.64
CA MET A 328 7.57 -14.05 3.30
C MET A 328 8.22 -13.55 4.60
N ALA A 329 8.76 -12.33 4.58
CA ALA A 329 9.29 -11.69 5.78
C ALA A 329 8.23 -11.51 6.87
N LEU A 330 7.03 -11.06 6.51
CA LEU A 330 5.93 -10.88 7.45
C LEU A 330 5.40 -12.21 8.01
N ILE A 331 5.44 -13.30 7.23
CA ILE A 331 5.17 -14.67 7.71
C ILE A 331 6.15 -15.06 8.81
N ASP A 332 7.45 -14.88 8.57
CA ASP A 332 8.50 -15.25 9.53
C ASP A 332 8.37 -14.45 10.83
N ILE A 333 8.10 -13.14 10.73
CA ILE A 333 7.87 -12.26 11.88
C ILE A 333 6.63 -12.69 12.66
N GLU A 334 5.52 -12.95 11.97
CA GLU A 334 4.26 -13.33 12.63
C GLU A 334 4.39 -14.67 13.35
N LYS A 335 5.07 -15.64 12.73
CA LYS A 335 5.32 -16.95 13.32
C LYS A 335 6.22 -16.84 14.56
N ALA A 336 7.31 -16.08 14.47
CA ALA A 336 8.22 -15.87 15.59
C ALA A 336 7.53 -15.18 16.78
N ALA A 337 6.74 -14.14 16.50
CA ALA A 337 6.02 -13.40 17.54
C ALA A 337 4.90 -14.23 18.19
N ALA A 338 4.14 -15.00 17.40
CA ALA A 338 3.11 -15.89 17.92
C ALA A 338 3.70 -16.95 18.87
N ASN A 339 4.82 -17.57 18.47
CA ASN A 339 5.52 -18.54 19.32
C ASN A 339 5.97 -17.91 20.64
N ALA A 340 6.61 -16.73 20.58
CA ALA A 340 7.07 -16.03 21.78
C ALA A 340 5.93 -15.72 22.77
N LEU A 341 4.76 -15.32 22.28
CA LEU A 341 3.60 -15.05 23.12
C LEU A 341 3.02 -16.32 23.77
N ILE A 342 3.01 -17.45 23.05
CA ILE A 342 2.56 -18.74 23.59
C ILE A 342 3.49 -19.17 24.73
N PHE A 343 4.81 -19.15 24.51
CA PHE A 343 5.79 -19.52 25.54
C PHE A 343 5.70 -18.62 26.78
N ALA A 344 5.59 -17.30 26.61
CA ALA A 344 5.44 -16.36 27.72
C ALA A 344 4.10 -16.53 28.48
N GLY A 345 3.05 -17.00 27.80
CA GLY A 345 1.76 -17.30 28.41
C GLY A 345 1.78 -18.58 29.25
N ASP A 346 2.58 -19.57 28.85
CA ASP A 346 2.74 -20.81 29.60
C ASP A 346 3.63 -20.62 30.84
N GLU A 347 4.70 -19.82 30.77
CA GLU A 347 5.51 -19.48 31.97
C GLU A 347 4.67 -18.84 33.09
N LYS A 348 3.69 -18.00 32.73
CA LYS A 348 2.77 -17.38 33.71
C LYS A 348 1.76 -18.34 34.35
N LYS A 349 1.61 -19.56 33.82
CA LYS A 349 0.78 -20.61 34.45
C LYS A 349 1.54 -21.47 35.46
N PHE A 350 2.87 -21.38 35.48
CA PHE A 350 3.75 -22.18 36.35
C PHE A 350 4.34 -21.40 37.54
N VAL A 351 3.87 -20.16 37.79
CA VAL A 351 4.29 -19.31 38.92
C VAL A 351 3.16 -19.17 39.93
#